data_AF-A0A246TW33-F1
#
_entry.id   AF-A0A246TW33-F1
#
_cell.length_a   1.000
_cell.length_b   1.000
_cell.length_c   1.000
_cell.angle_alpha   90.00
_cell.angle_beta   90.00
_cell.angle_gamma   90.00
#
_symmetry.space_group_name_H-M   'P 1'
#
loop_
_entity.id
_entity.type
_entity.pdbx_description
1 polymer ?
#
loop_
_entity_poly.entity_id
_entity_poly.type
_entity_poly.pdbx_seq_one_letter_code
_entity_poly.pdbx_strand_id
1 'polypeptide(L)' 'MFETQEKNRRDEPLTSEDLAACNSVLDDICQRYGIENDKDAVSRLAAIIIELYRQGVREPKQLALLAGATRE' A
#
# COMPACT_ATOMS: atom_id res chain seq x y z
N MET A 1 12.54 1.44 33.57
CA MET A 1 13.21 1.19 32.27
C MET A 1 12.11 1.26 31.24
N PHE A 2 11.90 2.42 30.62
CA PHE A 2 10.97 2.55 29.51
C PHE A 2 11.80 2.35 28.26
N GLU A 3 11.89 1.10 27.80
CA GLU A 3 12.42 0.84 26.47
C GLU A 3 11.41 1.41 25.49
N THR A 4 11.71 2.60 24.98
CA THR A 4 11.03 3.18 23.82
C THR A 4 11.29 2.26 22.64
N GLN A 5 10.46 1.23 22.50
CA GLN A 5 10.39 0.40 21.30
C GLN A 5 9.77 1.24 20.19
N GLU A 6 10.56 2.16 19.65
CA GLU A 6 10.40 2.62 18.27
C GLU A 6 10.85 1.46 17.36
N LYS A 7 10.13 0.33 17.49
CA LYS A 7 10.33 -0.85 16.65
C LYS A 7 10.04 -0.36 15.25
N ASN A 8 11.06 -0.37 14.40
CA ASN A 8 10.98 0.05 13.02
C ASN A 8 9.89 -0.76 12.31
N ARG A 9 8.63 -0.29 12.33
CA ARG A 9 7.45 -0.98 11.79
C ARG A 9 7.56 -1.27 10.30
N ARG A 10 8.52 -0.63 9.62
CA ARG A 10 8.88 -0.91 8.22
C ARG A 10 9.53 -2.29 8.04
N ASP A 11 10.18 -2.82 9.07
CA ASP A 11 10.84 -4.13 9.08
C ASP A 11 9.93 -5.28 9.53
N GLU A 12 8.71 -4.99 9.98
CA GLU A 12 7.76 -6.05 10.31
C GLU A 12 7.21 -6.68 9.02
N PRO A 13 7.23 -8.02 8.90
CA PRO A 13 6.67 -8.69 7.74
C PRO A 13 5.17 -8.41 7.66
N LEU A 14 4.68 -8.16 6.44
CA LEU A 14 3.25 -8.01 6.21
C LEU A 14 2.56 -9.34 6.48
N THR A 15 1.49 -9.28 7.27
CA THR A 15 0.59 -10.40 7.47
C THR A 15 -0.30 -10.59 6.24
N SER A 16 -0.96 -11.74 6.15
CA SER A 16 -1.95 -11.99 5.09
C SER A 16 -3.10 -10.98 5.12
N GLU A 17 -3.48 -10.48 6.30
CA GLU A 17 -4.52 -9.45 6.45
C GLU A 17 -4.05 -8.09 5.90
N ASP A 18 -2.79 -7.73 6.18
CA ASP A 18 -2.17 -6.53 5.61
C ASP A 18 -2.13 -6.59 4.08
N LEU A 19 -1.76 -7.75 3.51
CA LEU A 19 -1.73 -7.95 2.07
C LEU A 19 -3.13 -7.91 1.45
N ALA A 20 -4.15 -8.46 2.12
CA ALA A 20 -5.53 -8.38 1.67
C ALA A 20 -6.01 -6.92 1.63
N ALA A 21 -5.68 -6.11 2.65
CA ALA A 21 -6.00 -4.69 2.67
C ALA A 21 -5.31 -3.92 1.53
N CYS A 22 -4.01 -4.18 1.29
CA CYS A 22 -3.28 -3.60 0.18
C CYS A 22 -3.91 -3.96 -1.17
N ASN A 23 -4.32 -5.22 -1.33
CA ASN A 23 -4.91 -5.71 -2.57
C ASN A 23 -6.30 -5.09 -2.83
N SER A 24 -7.14 -4.90 -1.81
CA SER A 24 -8.42 -4.19 -1.96
C SER A 24 -8.22 -2.74 -2.39
N VAL A 25 -7.18 -2.05 -1.87
CA VAL A 25 -6.86 -0.68 -2.29
C VAL A 25 -6.37 -0.67 -3.75
N LEU A 26 -5.50 -1.61 -4.12
CA LEU A 26 -5.02 -1.74 -5.49
C LEU A 26 -6.19 -1.94 -6.47
N ASP A 27 -7.13 -2.83 -6.14
CA ASP A 27 -8.30 -3.12 -6.95
C ASP A 27 -9.20 -1.88 -7.16
N ASP A 28 -9.48 -1.10 -6.10
CA ASP A 28 -10.25 0.15 -6.21
C ASP A 28 -9.57 1.17 -7.14
N ILE A 29 -8.25 1.32 -7.04
CA ILE A 29 -7.46 2.20 -7.91
C ILE A 29 -7.51 1.68 -9.35
N CYS A 30 -7.26 0.39 -9.56
CA CYS A 30 -7.27 -0.22 -10.88
C CYS A 30 -8.61 -0.02 -11.61
N GLN A 31 -9.73 -0.25 -10.91
CA GLN A 31 -11.07 -0.02 -11.44
C GLN A 31 -11.32 1.47 -11.71
N ARG A 32 -10.92 2.37 -10.80
CA ARG A 32 -11.12 3.82 -10.94
C ARG A 32 -10.38 4.40 -12.15
N TYR A 33 -9.16 3.93 -12.41
CA TYR A 33 -8.31 4.44 -13.49
C TYR A 33 -8.38 3.59 -14.77
N GLY A 34 -9.10 2.47 -14.77
CA GLY A 34 -9.25 1.58 -15.93
C GLY A 34 -7.94 0.92 -16.38
N ILE A 35 -7.01 0.68 -15.46
CA ILE A 35 -5.66 0.15 -15.74
C ILE A 35 -5.52 -1.34 -15.44
N GLU A 36 -6.64 -2.04 -15.23
CA GLU A 36 -6.73 -3.46 -14.88
C GLU A 36 -5.93 -4.37 -15.83
N ASN A 37 -5.86 -3.97 -17.10
CA ASN A 37 -5.17 -4.70 -18.17
C ASN A 37 -3.68 -4.32 -18.29
N ASP A 38 -3.24 -3.22 -17.67
CA ASP A 38 -1.86 -2.76 -17.69
C ASP A 38 -1.08 -3.38 -16.53
N LYS A 39 -0.62 -4.62 -16.75
CA LYS A 39 0.09 -5.42 -15.73
C LYS A 39 1.29 -4.69 -15.11
N ASP A 40 1.94 -3.83 -15.88
CA ASP A 40 3.14 -3.08 -15.47
C ASP A 40 2.75 -1.91 -14.53
N ALA A 41 1.68 -1.17 -14.88
CA ALA A 41 1.10 -0.15 -14.02
C ALA A 41 0.50 -0.75 -12.73
N VAL A 42 -0.20 -1.88 -12.81
CA VAL A 42 -0.73 -2.59 -11.64
C VAL A 42 0.39 -3.04 -10.72
N SER A 43 1.47 -3.62 -11.28
CA SER A 43 2.61 -4.07 -10.47
C SER A 43 3.34 -2.91 -9.78
N ARG A 44 3.53 -1.78 -10.49
CA ARG A 44 4.09 -0.55 -9.89
C ARG A 44 3.23 -0.03 -8.74
N LEU A 45 1.92 0.07 -8.96
CA LEU A 45 0.99 0.51 -7.91
C LEU A 45 1.00 -0.41 -6.70
N ALA A 46 1.02 -1.73 -6.91
CA ALA A 46 1.10 -2.70 -5.83
C ALA A 46 2.34 -2.46 -4.96
N ALA A 47 3.51 -2.25 -5.58
CA ALA A 47 4.74 -1.95 -4.86
C ALA A 47 4.66 -0.64 -4.06
N ILE A 48 4.07 0.41 -4.64
CA ILE A 48 3.88 1.71 -3.95
C ILE A 48 2.94 1.54 -2.75
N ILE A 49 1.82 0.85 -2.91
CA ILE A 49 0.84 0.60 -1.84
C ILE A 49 1.52 -0.15 -0.67
N ILE A 50 2.26 -1.22 -0.97
CA ILE A 50 3.02 -2.01 0.01
C ILE A 50 4.02 -1.12 0.75
N GLU A 51 4.76 -0.28 0.05
CA GLU A 51 5.76 0.61 0.65
C GLU A 51 5.09 1.65 1.58
N LEU A 52 4.00 2.29 1.14
CA LEU A 52 3.23 3.22 1.95
C LEU A 52 2.67 2.54 3.21
N TYR A 53 2.21 1.31 3.05
CA TYR A 53 1.69 0.51 4.15
C TYR A 53 2.76 0.20 5.21
N ARG A 54 3.98 -0.13 4.77
CA ARG A 54 5.16 -0.33 5.63
C ARG A 54 5.59 0.97 6.32
N GLN A 55 5.40 2.13 5.67
CA GLN A 55 5.63 3.44 6.28
C GLN A 55 4.60 3.80 7.36
N GLY A 56 3.53 3.02 7.51
CA GLY A 56 2.50 3.19 8.54
C GLY A 56 1.18 3.76 8.02
N VAL A 57 1.01 3.94 6.71
CA VAL A 57 -0.27 4.36 6.13
C VAL A 57 -1.20 3.16 6.09
N ARG A 58 -2.16 3.09 7.01
CA ARG A 58 -3.11 1.96 7.14
C ARG A 58 -4.52 2.29 6.66
N GLU A 59 -4.81 3.57 6.47
CA GLU A 59 -6.14 4.03 6.07
C GLU A 59 -6.34 3.87 4.55
N PRO A 60 -7.34 3.10 4.08
CA PRO A 60 -7.48 2.73 2.67
C PRO A 60 -7.62 3.91 1.71
N LYS A 61 -8.36 4.97 2.09
CA LYS A 61 -8.54 6.14 1.22
C LYS A 61 -7.27 6.95 1.15
N GLN A 62 -6.54 7.07 2.26
CA GLN A 62 -5.22 7.72 2.31
C GLN A 62 -4.20 6.95 1.46
N LEU A 63 -4.15 5.62 1.56
CA LEU A 63 -3.31 4.77 0.70
C LEU A 63 -3.64 4.99 -0.78
N ALA A 64 -4.92 4.98 -1.14
CA ALA A 64 -5.36 5.18 -2.51
C ALA A 64 -4.98 6.57 -3.06
N LEU A 65 -5.15 7.61 -2.24
CA LEU A 65 -4.79 8.98 -2.59
C LEU A 65 -3.29 9.11 -2.84
N LEU A 66 -2.46 8.60 -1.93
CA LEU A 66 -1.00 8.70 -2.03
C LEU A 66 -0.42 7.84 -3.16
N ALA A 67 -0.91 6.60 -3.32
CA ALA A 67 -0.48 5.73 -4.40
C ALA A 67 -0.89 6.27 -5.78
N GLY A 68 -2.11 6.81 -5.89
CA GLY A 68 -2.58 7.46 -7.11
C GLY A 68 -1.78 8.70 -7.49
N ALA A 69 -1.35 9.50 -6.51
CA ALA A 69 -0.52 10.69 -6.70
C ALA A 69 0.96 10.39 -7.03
N THR A 70 1.44 9.18 -6.73
CA THR A 70 2.83 8.75 -7.03
C THR A 70 2.95 8.13 -8.44
N ARG A 71 1.84 8.02 -9.17
CA ARG A 71 1.77 7.35 -10.47
C ARG A 71 2.31 8.22 -11.64
N GLU A 72 2.61 9.48 -11.36
CA GLU A 72 3.02 10.53 -12.31
C GLU A 72 4.54 10.73 -12.44
#